data_AF-A0A662A9V9-F1
#
_entry.id   AF-A0A662A9V9-F1
#
_cell.length_a   1.000
_cell.length_b   1.000
_cell.length_c   1.000
_cell.angle_alpha   90.00
_cell.angle_beta   90.00
_cell.angle_gamma   90.00
#
_symmetry.space_group_name_H-M   'P 1'
#
loop_
_entity.id
_entity.type
_entity.pdbx_description
1 polymer ?
#
loop_
_entity_poly.entity_id
_entity_poly.type
_entity_poly.pdbx_seq_one_letter_code
_entity_poly.pdbx_strand_id
1 'polypeptide(L)'
;MKNLFIYKQSRGKRILTHILFWVAYILFFVFQVSFFSKETNYFNTITSLTLTAVVDISAAYFTVYFLLPKFLFTKKYFLFALFFLVSAAFAIIMQRVVLYYISYPLLYPDYTSSTKPFWYINPFYSFVNIYTVVGFFASIKLLKYWYHNQQLKSELENKN
;
A
#
# COMPACT_ATOMS: atom_id res chain seq x y z
N MET A 1 13.50 13.04 18.82
CA MET A 1 13.10 12.58 17.46
C MET A 1 12.51 13.73 16.62
N LYS A 2 13.26 14.82 16.45
CA LYS A 2 12.97 15.89 15.48
C LYS A 2 14.22 15.99 14.60
N ASN A 3 14.04 16.17 13.29
CA ASN A 3 15.07 16.18 12.22
C ASN A 3 15.29 14.85 11.51
N LEU A 4 14.25 14.35 10.82
CA LEU A 4 14.33 13.16 9.96
C LEU A 4 14.15 13.48 8.46
N PHE A 5 14.62 14.65 8.00
CA PHE A 5 14.66 15.02 6.58
C PHE A 5 15.84 15.96 6.28
N ILE A 6 17.00 15.40 5.90
CA ILE A 6 18.05 16.11 5.16
C ILE A 6 18.01 15.64 3.70
N TYR A 7 16.95 16.09 3.03
CA TYR A 7 17.02 16.71 1.72
C TYR A 7 15.88 17.74 1.83
N LYS A 8 16.16 19.04 1.75
CA LYS A 8 15.15 20.10 1.92
C LYS A 8 14.25 20.14 0.69
N GLN A 9 13.58 19.03 0.40
CA GLN A 9 12.58 18.92 -0.64
C GLN A 9 11.37 19.72 -0.17
N SER A 10 10.98 20.72 -0.94
CA SER A 10 9.82 21.53 -0.61
C SER A 10 8.60 20.63 -0.40
N ARG A 11 7.69 21.03 0.49
CA ARG A 11 6.46 20.28 0.80
C ARG A 11 5.74 19.84 -0.49
N GLY A 12 5.71 20.72 -1.50
CA GLY A 12 5.14 20.44 -2.82
C GLY A 12 5.85 19.29 -3.56
N LYS A 13 7.18 19.29 -3.64
CA LYS A 13 7.93 18.21 -4.29
C LYS A 13 7.70 16.86 -3.62
N ARG A 14 7.57 16.81 -2.28
CA ARG A 14 7.24 15.57 -1.55
C ARG A 14 5.84 15.07 -1.90
N ILE A 15 4.84 15.95 -1.88
CA ILE A 15 3.46 15.60 -2.25
C ILE A 15 3.43 15.06 -3.68
N LEU A 16 4.11 15.75 -4.61
CA LEU A 16 4.22 15.32 -6.00
C LEU A 16 4.81 13.91 -6.13
N THR A 17 5.90 13.59 -5.42
CA THR A 17 6.48 12.24 -5.47
C THR A 17 5.52 11.15 -4.98
N HIS A 18 4.68 11.44 -3.96
CA HIS A 18 3.68 10.49 -3.50
C HIS A 18 2.55 10.33 -4.53
N ILE A 19 2.06 11.43 -5.11
CA ILE A 19 1.05 11.39 -6.16
C ILE A 19 1.55 10.58 -7.35
N LEU A 20 2.76 10.88 -7.85
CA LEU A 20 3.36 10.16 -8.97
C LEU A 20 3.54 8.66 -8.67
N PHE A 21 3.91 8.31 -7.44
CA PHE A 21 4.01 6.91 -7.02
C PHE A 21 2.66 6.19 -7.12
N TRP A 22 1.58 6.78 -6.59
CA TRP A 22 0.25 6.16 -6.62
C TRP A 22 -0.36 6.13 -8.01
N VAL A 23 -0.10 7.13 -8.84
CA VAL A 23 -0.48 7.13 -10.26
C VAL A 23 0.26 6.00 -11.00
N ALA A 24 1.58 5.86 -10.81
CA ALA A 24 2.35 4.79 -11.41
C ALA A 24 1.88 3.39 -10.94
N TYR A 25 1.50 3.26 -9.67
CA TYR A 25 0.88 2.05 -9.12
C TYR A 25 -0.41 1.68 -9.86
N ILE A 26 -1.35 2.63 -10.01
CA ILE A 26 -2.60 2.36 -10.73
C ILE A 26 -2.31 1.99 -12.19
N LEU A 27 -1.44 2.73 -12.88
CA LEU A 27 -1.06 2.44 -14.26
C LEU A 27 -0.43 1.04 -14.42
N PHE A 28 0.41 0.62 -13.47
CA PHE A 28 1.00 -0.72 -13.46
C PHE A 28 -0.09 -1.80 -13.42
N PHE A 29 -1.08 -1.67 -12.54
CA PHE A 29 -2.17 -2.66 -12.45
C PHE A 29 -3.11 -2.61 -13.66
N VAL A 30 -3.38 -1.43 -14.23
CA VAL A 30 -4.12 -1.32 -15.50
C VAL A 30 -3.38 -2.07 -16.62
N PHE A 31 -2.07 -1.87 -16.74
CA PHE A 31 -1.25 -2.57 -17.72
C PHE A 31 -1.24 -4.08 -17.48
N GLN A 32 -1.12 -4.51 -16.21
CA GLN A 32 -1.21 -5.92 -15.84
C GLN A 32 -2.53 -6.54 -16.31
N VAL A 33 -3.68 -5.95 -15.97
CA VAL A 33 -4.99 -6.49 -16.35
C VAL A 33 -5.14 -6.55 -17.87
N SER A 34 -4.63 -5.54 -18.58
CA SER A 34 -4.65 -5.48 -20.04
C SER A 34 -3.81 -6.55 -20.71
N PHE A 35 -2.73 -6.99 -20.06
CA PHE A 35 -1.88 -8.07 -20.56
C PHE A 35 -2.51 -9.45 -20.39
N PHE A 36 -3.28 -9.64 -19.30
CA PHE A 36 -3.88 -10.95 -18.97
C PHE A 36 -5.35 -11.11 -19.42
N SER A 37 -6.00 -10.03 -19.87
CA SER A 37 -7.43 -10.05 -20.25
C SER A 37 -7.58 -9.71 -21.73
N LYS A 38 -8.31 -10.53 -22.49
CA LYS A 38 -8.56 -10.30 -23.93
C LYS A 38 -9.57 -9.17 -24.19
N GLU A 39 -10.49 -8.93 -23.25
CA GLU A 39 -11.47 -7.84 -23.31
C GLU A 39 -11.44 -7.05 -22.00
N THR A 40 -10.80 -5.89 -22.02
CA THR A 40 -10.65 -5.02 -20.85
C THR A 40 -11.47 -3.75 -21.04
N ASN A 41 -12.51 -3.58 -20.21
CA ASN A 41 -13.11 -2.25 -20.03
C ASN A 41 -12.17 -1.41 -19.16
N TYR A 42 -11.36 -0.56 -19.80
CA TYR A 42 -10.39 0.29 -19.13
C TYR A 42 -11.02 1.24 -18.11
N PHE A 43 -12.20 1.80 -18.42
CA PHE A 43 -12.89 2.72 -17.52
C PHE A 43 -13.29 2.01 -16.22
N ASN A 44 -13.91 0.83 -16.32
CA ASN A 44 -14.29 0.04 -15.15
C ASN A 44 -13.05 -0.41 -14.36
N THR A 45 -11.99 -0.82 -15.07
CA THR A 45 -10.73 -1.26 -14.44
C THR A 45 -10.07 -0.13 -13.65
N ILE A 46 -9.88 1.05 -14.27
CA ILE A 46 -9.29 2.22 -13.61
C ILE A 46 -10.15 2.66 -12.42
N THR A 47 -11.47 2.66 -12.58
CA THR A 47 -12.39 3.06 -11.51
C THR A 47 -12.31 2.10 -10.33
N SER A 48 -12.37 0.78 -10.59
CA SER A 48 -12.24 -0.24 -9.55
C SER A 48 -10.90 -0.14 -8.81
N LEU A 49 -9.79 0.00 -9.55
CA LEU A 49 -8.45 0.12 -8.96
C LEU A 49 -8.31 1.40 -8.13
N THR A 50 -8.89 2.51 -8.58
CA THR A 50 -8.87 3.78 -7.85
C THR A 50 -9.65 3.69 -6.53
N LEU A 51 -10.80 3.01 -6.55
CA LEU A 51 -11.59 2.78 -5.34
C LEU A 51 -10.83 1.91 -4.33
N THR A 52 -10.22 0.80 -4.77
CA THR A 52 -9.46 -0.08 -3.88
C THR A 52 -8.13 0.54 -3.43
N ALA A 53 -7.54 1.43 -4.23
CA ALA A 53 -6.30 2.12 -3.88
C ALA A 53 -6.42 2.91 -2.57
N VAL A 54 -7.60 3.37 -2.17
CA VAL A 54 -7.81 4.02 -0.86
C VAL A 54 -7.43 3.08 0.29
N VAL A 55 -7.75 1.79 0.17
CA VAL A 55 -7.39 0.76 1.15
C VAL A 55 -5.89 0.48 1.10
N ASP A 56 -5.32 0.34 -0.10
CA ASP A 56 -3.90 0.06 -0.29
C ASP A 56 -3.01 1.18 0.26
N ILE A 57 -3.38 2.44 -0.02
CA ILE A 57 -2.75 3.64 0.52
C ILE A 57 -2.84 3.63 2.05
N SER A 58 -4.02 3.38 2.60
CA SER A 58 -4.21 3.35 4.06
C SER A 58 -3.33 2.28 4.73
N ALA A 59 -3.31 1.08 4.17
CA ALA A 59 -2.47 -0.02 4.65
C ALA A 59 -0.97 0.30 4.55
N ALA A 60 -0.53 0.92 3.44
CA ALA A 60 0.86 1.29 3.23
C ALA A 60 1.32 2.36 4.23
N TYR A 61 0.54 3.42 4.41
CA TYR A 61 0.89 4.49 5.34
C TYR A 61 0.82 4.03 6.80
N PHE A 62 -0.19 3.24 7.16
CA PHE A 62 -0.27 2.66 8.50
C PHE A 62 0.94 1.77 8.79
N THR A 63 1.30 0.88 7.87
CA THR A 63 2.46 0.00 8.03
C THR A 63 3.74 0.84 8.19
N VAL A 64 3.98 1.76 7.26
CA VAL A 64 5.26 2.46 7.16
C VAL A 64 5.46 3.55 8.22
N TYR A 65 4.40 4.29 8.57
CA TYR A 65 4.51 5.43 9.49
C TYR A 65 4.11 5.08 10.92
N PHE A 66 3.34 4.01 11.14
CA PHE A 66 2.94 3.58 12.49
C PHE A 66 3.59 2.26 12.91
N LEU A 67 3.41 1.17 12.16
CA LEU A 67 3.91 -0.15 12.59
C LEU A 67 5.45 -0.22 12.60
N LEU A 68 6.12 0.23 11.53
CA LEU A 68 7.57 0.16 11.45
C LEU A 68 8.25 0.95 12.59
N PRO A 69 7.94 2.25 12.82
CA PRO A 69 8.65 3.02 13.84
C PRO A 69 8.30 2.59 15.25
N LYS A 70 7.05 2.18 15.50
CA LYS A 70 6.58 1.83 16.85
C LYS A 70 7.06 0.45 17.29
N PHE A 71 7.12 -0.52 16.39
CA PHE A 71 7.39 -1.92 16.73
C PHE A 71 8.63 -2.50 16.05
N LEU A 72 8.81 -2.29 14.75
CA LEU A 72 9.95 -2.91 14.04
C LEU A 72 11.29 -2.28 14.46
N PHE A 73 11.37 -0.94 14.45
CA PHE A 73 12.61 -0.23 14.80
C PHE A 73 12.93 -0.30 16.29
N THR A 74 11.93 -0.57 17.13
CA THR A 74 12.11 -0.79 18.57
C THR A 74 12.36 -2.27 18.91
N LYS A 75 12.63 -3.12 17.91
CA LYS A 75 12.89 -4.57 18.03
C LYS A 75 11.75 -5.37 18.66
N LYS A 76 10.53 -4.83 18.69
CA LYS A 76 9.32 -5.50 19.19
C LYS A 76 8.68 -6.36 18.08
N TYR A 77 9.42 -7.37 17.61
CA TYR A 77 9.05 -8.16 16.42
C TYR A 77 7.74 -8.93 16.58
N PHE A 78 7.49 -9.52 17.76
CA PHE A 78 6.23 -10.23 18.01
C PHE A 78 5.02 -9.31 17.92
N LEU A 79 5.09 -8.13 18.57
CA LEU A 79 4.03 -7.13 18.50
C LEU A 79 3.87 -6.59 17.08
N PHE A 80 4.98 -6.39 16.35
CA PHE A 80 4.92 -6.01 14.94
C PHE A 80 4.13 -7.05 14.13
N ALA A 81 4.47 -8.34 14.25
CA ALA A 81 3.80 -9.41 13.53
C ALA A 81 2.30 -9.49 13.88
N LEU A 82 1.96 -9.42 15.17
CA LEU A 82 0.58 -9.45 15.63
C LEU A 82 -0.24 -8.27 15.06
N PHE A 83 0.23 -7.04 15.24
CA PHE A 83 -0.49 -5.86 14.74
C PHE A 83 -0.52 -5.80 13.22
N PHE A 84 0.53 -6.27 12.54
CA PHE A 84 0.56 -6.38 11.10
C PHE A 84 -0.52 -7.34 10.60
N LEU A 85 -0.60 -8.56 11.14
CA LEU A 85 -1.60 -9.56 10.74
C LEU A 85 -3.03 -9.08 11.01
N VAL A 86 -3.27 -8.45 12.16
CA VAL A 86 -4.60 -7.85 12.48
C VAL A 86 -4.94 -6.75 11.50
N SER A 87 -4.01 -5.84 11.21
CA SER A 87 -4.23 -4.77 10.23
C SER A 87 -4.42 -5.30 8.80
N ALA A 88 -3.78 -6.41 8.45
CA ALA A 88 -3.93 -7.08 7.16
C ALA A 88 -5.30 -7.72 7.00
N ALA A 89 -5.77 -8.44 8.01
CA ALA A 89 -7.12 -8.98 8.02
C ALA A 89 -8.15 -7.86 7.89
N PHE A 90 -7.97 -6.74 8.62
CA PHE A 90 -8.83 -5.58 8.50
C PHE A 90 -8.80 -4.96 7.09
N ALA A 91 -7.62 -4.77 6.49
CA ALA A 91 -7.48 -4.23 5.15
C ALA A 91 -8.14 -5.11 4.09
N ILE A 92 -8.01 -6.45 4.19
CA ILE A 92 -8.69 -7.40 3.29
C ILE A 92 -10.21 -7.25 3.37
N ILE A 93 -10.76 -7.16 4.59
CA ILE A 93 -12.21 -6.97 4.78
C ILE A 93 -12.63 -5.61 4.22
N MET A 94 -11.87 -4.54 4.46
CA MET A 94 -12.19 -3.22 3.91
C MET A 94 -12.14 -3.19 2.38
N GLN A 95 -11.15 -3.83 1.77
CA GLN A 95 -11.09 -3.96 0.32
C GLN A 95 -12.32 -4.72 -0.20
N ARG A 96 -12.74 -5.79 0.50
CA ARG A 96 -13.98 -6.51 0.15
C ARG A 96 -15.22 -5.63 0.28
N VAL A 97 -15.33 -4.80 1.31
CA VAL A 97 -16.43 -3.86 1.49
C VAL A 97 -16.49 -2.88 0.33
N VAL A 98 -15.36 -2.28 -0.05
CA VAL A 98 -15.27 -1.36 -1.19
C VAL A 98 -15.69 -2.06 -2.49
N LEU A 99 -15.18 -3.27 -2.75
CA LEU A 99 -15.53 -4.01 -3.96
C LEU A 99 -17.01 -4.38 -4.00
N TYR A 100 -17.53 -4.97 -2.91
CA TYR A 100 -18.87 -5.55 -2.87
C TYR A 100 -19.98 -4.50 -2.81
N TYR A 101 -19.83 -3.47 -1.98
CA TYR A 101 -20.89 -2.49 -1.75
C TYR A 101 -20.76 -1.23 -2.62
N ILE A 102 -19.59 -0.96 -3.19
CA ILE A 102 -19.35 0.27 -3.98
C ILE A 102 -19.00 -0.09 -5.41
N SER A 103 -17.93 -0.86 -5.62
CA SER A 103 -17.39 -1.06 -6.97
C SER A 103 -18.30 -1.92 -7.85
N TYR A 104 -18.82 -3.05 -7.37
CA TYR A 104 -19.69 -3.92 -8.18
C TYR A 104 -21.01 -3.26 -8.55
N PRO A 105 -21.79 -2.65 -7.62
CA PRO A 105 -23.04 -2.00 -7.97
C PRO A 105 -22.86 -0.81 -8.92
N LEU A 106 -21.74 -0.07 -8.78
CA LEU A 106 -21.44 1.08 -9.62
C LEU A 106 -21.05 0.70 -11.05
N LEU A 107 -20.25 -0.36 -11.21
CA LEU A 107 -19.64 -0.71 -12.49
C LEU A 107 -20.39 -1.81 -13.26
N TYR A 108 -21.19 -2.61 -12.55
CA TYR A 108 -21.91 -3.76 -13.09
C TYR A 108 -23.35 -3.81 -12.54
N PRO A 109 -24.17 -2.78 -12.79
CA PRO A 109 -25.52 -2.65 -12.20
C PRO A 109 -26.48 -3.77 -12.61
N ASP A 110 -26.33 -4.33 -13.82
CA ASP A 110 -27.19 -5.40 -14.34
C ASP A 110 -26.77 -6.81 -13.86
N TYR A 111 -25.67 -6.91 -13.10
CA TYR A 111 -25.05 -8.17 -12.71
C TYR A 111 -25.59 -8.67 -11.35
N THR A 112 -26.91 -8.75 -11.21
CA THR A 112 -27.59 -8.96 -9.92
C THR A 112 -27.75 -10.42 -9.50
N SER A 113 -27.54 -11.39 -10.40
CA SER A 113 -27.89 -12.81 -10.15
C SER A 113 -26.71 -13.77 -9.99
N SER A 114 -25.48 -13.34 -10.23
CA SER A 114 -24.28 -14.22 -10.28
C SER A 114 -23.12 -13.74 -9.40
N THR A 115 -23.34 -12.77 -8.52
CA THR A 115 -22.28 -12.25 -7.64
C THR A 115 -22.00 -13.24 -6.52
N LYS A 116 -20.73 -13.60 -6.38
CA LYS A 116 -20.26 -14.44 -5.28
C LYS A 116 -20.61 -13.77 -3.93
N PRO A 117 -21.09 -14.52 -2.92
CA PRO A 117 -21.48 -13.96 -1.62
C PRO A 117 -20.39 -13.09 -1.00
N PHE A 118 -20.75 -12.16 -0.11
CA PHE A 118 -19.79 -11.26 0.54
C PHE A 118 -18.58 -12.00 1.13
N TRP A 119 -18.80 -13.13 1.81
CA TRP A 119 -17.75 -13.94 2.44
C TRP A 119 -16.96 -14.84 1.48
N TYR A 120 -17.30 -14.85 0.20
CA TYR A 120 -16.48 -15.49 -0.82
C TYR A 120 -15.27 -14.59 -1.12
N ILE A 121 -14.26 -14.69 -0.27
CA ILE A 121 -12.99 -13.96 -0.37
C ILE A 121 -11.90 -15.02 -0.50
N ASN A 122 -10.89 -14.76 -1.34
CA ASN A 122 -9.63 -15.48 -1.29
C ASN A 122 -8.64 -14.62 -0.49
N PRO A 123 -8.43 -14.89 0.81
CA PRO A 123 -7.63 -14.01 1.67
C PRO A 123 -6.18 -13.92 1.22
N PHE A 124 -5.63 -15.01 0.67
CA PHE A 124 -4.26 -15.03 0.16
C PHE A 124 -4.12 -14.12 -1.06
N TYR A 125 -5.03 -14.23 -2.02
CA TYR A 125 -5.04 -13.35 -3.20
C TYR A 125 -5.20 -11.88 -2.80
N SER A 126 -6.17 -11.56 -1.93
CA SER A 126 -6.37 -10.18 -1.44
C SER A 126 -5.16 -9.67 -0.65
N PHE A 127 -4.55 -10.52 0.18
CA PHE A 127 -3.33 -10.18 0.89
C PHE A 127 -2.21 -9.82 -0.08
N VAL A 128 -1.92 -10.68 -1.07
CA VAL A 128 -0.87 -10.42 -2.06
C VAL A 128 -1.18 -9.14 -2.83
N ASN A 129 -2.41 -8.95 -3.30
CA ASN A 129 -2.83 -7.76 -4.03
C ASN A 129 -2.55 -6.46 -3.26
N ILE A 130 -2.97 -6.38 -1.99
CA ILE A 130 -2.76 -5.21 -1.13
C ILE A 130 -1.28 -5.08 -0.75
N TYR A 131 -0.67 -6.16 -0.26
CA TYR A 131 0.64 -6.10 0.40
C TYR A 131 1.83 -6.12 -0.54
N THR A 132 1.64 -6.37 -1.85
CA THR A 132 2.69 -6.12 -2.84
C THR A 132 3.12 -4.65 -2.82
N VAL A 133 2.19 -3.70 -2.96
CA VAL A 133 2.56 -2.27 -2.94
C VAL A 133 3.00 -1.79 -1.56
N VAL A 134 2.40 -2.30 -0.49
CA VAL A 134 2.83 -2.01 0.90
C VAL A 134 4.29 -2.43 1.10
N GLY A 135 4.66 -3.63 0.63
CA GLY A 135 6.02 -4.16 0.71
C GLY A 135 7.03 -3.32 -0.08
N PHE A 136 6.68 -2.91 -1.30
CA PHE A 136 7.51 -1.98 -2.09
C PHE A 136 7.69 -0.63 -1.39
N PHE A 137 6.60 -0.03 -0.91
CA PHE A 137 6.63 1.25 -0.22
C PHE A 137 7.43 1.19 1.09
N ALA A 138 7.27 0.11 1.86
CA ALA A 138 8.04 -0.16 3.05
C ALA A 138 9.53 -0.36 2.74
N SER A 139 9.87 -1.12 1.70
CA SER A 139 11.25 -1.34 1.26
C SER A 139 11.97 -0.03 0.95
N ILE A 140 11.33 0.88 0.20
CA ILE A 140 11.90 2.21 -0.09
C ILE A 140 12.16 2.98 1.22
N LYS A 141 11.24 2.93 2.18
CA LYS A 141 11.42 3.62 3.47
C LYS A 141 12.55 2.99 4.30
N LEU A 142 12.62 1.67 4.35
CA LEU A 142 13.63 0.92 5.08
C LEU A 142 15.03 1.18 4.51
N LEU A 143 15.19 1.18 3.18
CA LEU A 143 16.45 1.51 2.52
C LEU A 143 16.91 2.93 2.86
N LYS A 144 16.01 3.92 2.81
CA LYS A 144 16.31 5.31 3.21
C LYS A 144 16.72 5.40 4.67
N TYR A 145 16.05 4.66 5.56
CA TYR A 145 16.38 4.62 6.98
C TYR A 145 17.76 3.99 7.23
N TRP A 146 18.04 2.86 6.59
CA TRP A 146 19.33 2.17 6.69
C TRP A 146 20.49 3.04 6.19
N TYR A 147 20.35 3.64 5.00
CA TYR A 147 21.36 4.52 4.43
C TYR A 147 21.69 5.72 5.34
N HIS A 148 20.67 6.32 5.94
CA HIS A 148 20.86 7.43 6.87
C HIS A 148 21.60 7.01 8.15
N ASN A 149 21.23 5.86 8.74
CA ASN A 149 21.94 5.34 9.90
C ASN A 149 23.42 5.06 9.59
N GLN A 150 23.72 4.61 8.37
CA GLN A 150 25.10 4.36 7.95
C GLN A 150 25.92 5.66 7.84
N GLN A 151 25.33 6.72 7.28
CA GLN A 151 25.98 8.03 7.20
C GLN A 151 26.27 8.60 8.59
N LEU A 152 25.28 8.56 9.49
CA LEU A 152 25.45 9.01 10.88
C LEU A 152 26.56 8.24 11.59
N LYS A 153 26.66 6.93 11.35
CA LYS A 153 27.72 6.11 11.94
C LYS A 153 29.11 6.55 11.44
N SER A 154 29.26 6.75 10.13
CA SER A 154 30.54 7.19 9.54
C SER A 154 30.95 8.60 10.00
N GLU A 155 30.01 9.53 10.15
CA GLU A 155 30.30 10.87 10.68
C GLU A 155 30.79 10.84 12.14
N LEU A 156 30.29 9.91 12.94
CA LEU A 156 30.73 9.73 14.33
C LEU A 156 32.11 9.06 14.41
N GLU A 157 32.39 8.10 13.53
CA GLU A 157 33.70 7.45 13.44
C GLU A 157 34.80 8.44 13.02
N ASN A 158 34.52 9.35 12.09
CA ASN A 158 35.49 10.36 11.61
C ASN A 158 35.74 11.54 12.59
N LYS A 159 34.99 11.62 13.69
CA LYS A 159 35.12 12.68 14.72
C LYS A 159 35.91 12.24 15.96
N ASN A 160 36.27 10.96 16.06
CA ASN A 160 37.10 10.38 17.12
C ASN A 160 38.50 10.08 16.58
#